data_AF-A0A821JFY0-F1
#
_entry.id   AF-A0A821JFY0-F1
#
_cell.length_a   1.000
_cell.length_b   1.000
_cell.length_c   1.000
_cell.angle_alpha   90.00
_cell.angle_beta   90.00
_cell.angle_gamma   90.00
#
_symmetry.space_group_name_H-M   'P 1'
#
loop_
_entity.id
_entity.type
_entity.pdbx_description
1 polymer ?
#
loop_
_entity_poly.entity_id
_entity_poly.type
_entity_poly.pdbx_seq_one_letter_code
_entity_poly.pdbx_strand_id
1 'polypeptide(L)'
;CITNYKDTNGTIDYSLTNHTVKFIQKKLNFDFCLFNATGRMVPLIPIDLNVTLNTNVCTVCLATYNDINDFFLQVARDNKNGVCMDIVDTMNYTRLLWSKIYECKRHDPDYMAIIGISFFIPTIVCVFYVTALFKEKRLPPHSTTAAIVGARRWLWSNPNE
;
A
#
# COMPACT_ATOMS: atom_id res chain seq x y z
N CYS A 1 -20.06 -16.71 6.54
CA CYS A 1 -20.22 -17.89 5.70
C CYS A 1 -21.62 -18.38 5.98
N ILE A 2 -22.22 -19.10 5.03
CA ILE A 2 -23.40 -19.89 5.33
C ILE A 2 -22.98 -20.94 6.36
N THR A 3 -23.62 -20.93 7.52
CA THR A 3 -23.34 -21.85 8.65
C THR A 3 -24.35 -22.96 8.74
N ASN A 4 -25.59 -22.66 8.37
CA ASN A 4 -26.71 -23.59 8.38
C ASN A 4 -27.69 -23.16 7.30
N TYR A 5 -28.42 -24.11 6.73
CA TYR A 5 -29.55 -23.82 5.86
C TYR A 5 -30.73 -24.71 6.26
N LYS A 6 -31.94 -24.18 6.15
CA LYS A 6 -33.19 -24.90 6.35
C LYS A 6 -34.05 -24.70 5.11
N ASP A 7 -34.61 -25.80 4.62
CA ASP A 7 -35.66 -25.75 3.59
C ASP A 7 -37.00 -25.83 4.29
N THR A 8 -37.79 -24.76 4.21
CA THR A 8 -39.18 -24.74 4.63
C THR A 8 -40.06 -24.51 3.43
N ASN A 9 -40.74 -25.58 2.98
CA ASN A 9 -41.74 -25.54 1.92
C ASN A 9 -41.20 -24.97 0.59
N GLY A 10 -39.94 -25.25 0.25
CA GLY A 10 -39.28 -24.78 -0.97
C GLY A 10 -38.58 -23.42 -0.83
N THR A 11 -38.57 -22.82 0.36
CA THR A 11 -37.78 -21.62 0.66
C THR A 11 -36.55 -22.01 1.45
N ILE A 12 -35.37 -21.63 0.96
CA ILE A 12 -34.08 -21.91 1.61
C ILE A 12 -33.71 -20.73 2.52
N ASP A 13 -33.84 -20.92 3.83
CA ASP A 13 -33.37 -19.99 4.84
C ASP A 13 -31.93 -20.34 5.24
N TYR A 14 -31.01 -19.38 5.14
CA TYR A 14 -29.61 -19.57 5.50
C TYR A 14 -29.22 -18.71 6.72
N SER A 15 -28.44 -19.30 7.61
CA SER A 15 -27.86 -18.62 8.77
C SER A 15 -26.43 -18.17 8.47
N LEU A 16 -26.14 -16.89 8.65
CA LEU A 16 -24.83 -16.30 8.39
C LEU A 16 -24.01 -16.14 9.68
N THR A 17 -22.69 -16.25 9.57
CA THR A 17 -21.78 -15.85 10.66
C THR A 17 -21.87 -14.35 10.95
N ASN A 18 -21.68 -13.97 12.22
CA ASN A 18 -21.68 -12.57 12.65
C ASN A 18 -20.66 -11.71 11.87
N HIS A 19 -19.49 -12.28 11.55
CA HIS A 19 -18.48 -11.61 10.70
C HIS A 19 -19.01 -11.28 9.30
N THR A 20 -19.81 -12.15 8.70
CA THR A 20 -20.37 -11.92 7.36
C THR A 20 -21.48 -10.89 7.39
N VAL A 21 -22.36 -10.92 8.40
CA VAL A 21 -23.38 -9.87 8.58
C VAL A 21 -22.72 -8.51 8.71
N LYS A 22 -21.67 -8.41 9.54
CA LYS A 22 -20.92 -7.17 9.73
C LYS A 22 -20.18 -6.72 8.45
N PHE A 23 -19.63 -7.65 7.68
CA PHE A 23 -19.02 -7.35 6.38
C PHE A 23 -20.05 -6.79 5.39
N ILE A 24 -21.20 -7.45 5.26
CA ILE A 24 -22.30 -7.00 4.38
C ILE A 24 -22.77 -5.61 4.79
N GLN A 25 -22.91 -5.33 6.09
CA GLN A 25 -23.27 -4.00 6.56
C GLN A 25 -22.26 -2.92 6.12
N LYS A 26 -20.95 -3.19 6.27
CA LYS A 26 -19.91 -2.26 5.82
C LYS A 26 -19.91 -2.09 4.30
N LYS A 27 -20.16 -3.17 3.56
CA LYS A 27 -20.31 -3.15 2.10
C LYS A 27 -21.46 -2.26 1.65
N LEU A 28 -22.63 -2.38 2.29
CA LEU A 28 -23.77 -1.51 2.01
C LEU A 28 -23.41 -0.03 2.24
N ASN A 29 -22.72 0.29 3.33
CA ASN A 29 -22.29 1.66 3.59
C ASN A 29 -21.35 2.20 2.50
N PHE A 30 -20.42 1.37 2.01
CA PHE A 30 -19.56 1.73 0.88
C PHE A 30 -20.36 1.96 -0.40
N ASP A 31 -21.31 1.08 -0.71
CA ASP A 31 -22.18 1.20 -1.89
C ASP A 31 -23.06 2.45 -1.84
N PHE A 32 -23.59 2.80 -0.67
CA PHE A 32 -24.31 4.05 -0.46
C PHE A 32 -23.43 5.27 -0.68
N CYS A 33 -22.18 5.24 -0.21
CA CYS A 33 -21.24 6.31 -0.47
C CYS A 33 -20.98 6.48 -1.98
N LEU A 34 -20.80 5.35 -2.67
CA LEU A 34 -20.58 5.33 -4.11
C LEU A 34 -21.80 5.86 -4.88
N PHE A 35 -23.00 5.45 -4.48
CA PHE A 35 -24.26 5.94 -5.02
C PHE A 35 -24.41 7.45 -4.81
N ASN A 36 -24.12 7.95 -3.61
CA ASN A 36 -24.18 9.38 -3.32
C ASN A 36 -23.18 10.19 -4.15
N ALA A 37 -21.97 9.65 -4.38
CA ALA A 37 -20.92 10.35 -5.11
C ALA A 37 -21.07 10.30 -6.65
N THR A 38 -21.75 9.27 -7.19
CA THR A 38 -21.86 9.04 -8.63
C THR A 38 -23.29 9.12 -9.18
N GLY A 39 -24.30 9.13 -8.30
CA GLY A 39 -25.72 9.10 -8.66
C GLY A 39 -26.18 7.78 -9.30
N ARG A 40 -25.33 6.75 -9.33
CA ARG A 40 -25.63 5.45 -9.94
C ARG A 40 -25.32 4.32 -9.00
N MET A 41 -26.20 3.32 -8.97
CA MET A 41 -25.92 2.04 -8.34
C MET A 41 -25.06 1.26 -9.34
N VAL A 42 -23.83 0.90 -8.98
CA VAL A 42 -22.98 0.09 -9.87
C VAL A 42 -23.57 -1.33 -9.89
N PRO A 43 -24.09 -1.82 -11.03
CA PRO A 43 -24.59 -3.18 -11.09
C PRO A 43 -23.40 -4.15 -11.14
N LEU A 44 -23.62 -5.36 -10.62
CA LEU A 44 -22.78 -6.52 -10.92
C LEU A 44 -22.88 -6.81 -12.43
N ILE A 45 -22.05 -6.14 -13.22
CA ILE A 45 -21.70 -6.44 -14.63
C ILE A 45 -22.84 -6.12 -15.65
N PRO A 46 -22.52 -5.56 -16.84
CA PRO A 46 -21.22 -5.11 -17.30
C PRO A 46 -20.93 -3.69 -16.82
N ILE A 47 -19.66 -3.46 -16.49
CA ILE A 47 -19.15 -2.15 -16.14
C ILE A 47 -19.15 -1.32 -17.43
N ASP A 48 -20.18 -0.51 -17.64
CA ASP A 48 -20.15 0.49 -18.69
C ASP A 48 -19.01 1.47 -18.37
N LEU A 49 -18.02 1.48 -19.26
CA LEU A 49 -16.77 2.25 -19.25
C LEU A 49 -16.99 3.78 -19.32
N ASN A 50 -18.22 4.25 -19.13
CA ASN A 50 -18.61 5.65 -19.21
C ASN A 50 -19.09 6.21 -17.86
N VAL A 51 -18.76 5.54 -16.75
CA VAL A 51 -18.82 6.15 -15.41
C VAL A 51 -17.79 7.27 -15.41
N THR A 52 -18.29 8.49 -15.47
CA THR A 52 -17.47 9.70 -15.46
C THR A 52 -16.46 9.61 -14.32
N LEU A 53 -15.20 9.79 -14.67
CA LEU A 53 -14.03 9.84 -13.81
C LEU A 53 -14.21 10.92 -12.73
N ASN A 54 -14.98 10.63 -11.70
CA ASN A 54 -15.17 11.53 -10.57
C ASN A 54 -14.00 11.32 -9.61
N THR A 55 -12.96 12.13 -9.78
CA THR A 55 -11.79 12.21 -8.89
C THR A 55 -12.16 12.38 -7.41
N ASN A 56 -13.34 12.96 -7.15
CA ASN A 56 -13.87 13.18 -5.81
C ASN A 56 -14.39 11.90 -5.11
N VAL A 57 -14.66 10.81 -5.84
CA VAL A 57 -15.10 9.55 -5.21
C VAL A 57 -14.01 8.99 -4.32
N CYS A 58 -12.76 9.06 -4.79
CA CYS A 58 -11.60 8.55 -4.08
C CYS A 58 -11.38 9.26 -2.74
N THR A 59 -11.71 10.54 -2.63
CA THR A 59 -11.53 11.33 -1.40
C THR A 59 -12.74 11.19 -0.47
N VAL A 60 -13.95 11.20 -1.02
CA VAL A 60 -15.20 11.13 -0.24
C VAL A 60 -15.42 9.74 0.36
N CYS A 61 -15.20 8.67 -0.42
CA CYS A 61 -15.46 7.29 0.01
C CYS A 61 -14.20 6.56 0.50
N LEU A 62 -13.07 7.27 0.69
CA LEU A 62 -11.83 6.67 1.20
C LEU A 62 -12.04 6.03 2.57
N ALA A 63 -12.75 6.72 3.45
CA ALA A 63 -12.97 6.27 4.82
C ALA A 63 -13.80 4.98 4.87
N THR A 64 -14.88 4.91 4.10
CA THR A 64 -15.74 3.73 4.02
C THR A 64 -15.04 2.56 3.33
N TYR A 65 -14.23 2.83 2.30
CA TYR A 65 -13.40 1.83 1.65
C TYR A 65 -12.32 1.26 2.58
N ASN A 66 -11.61 2.11 3.33
CA ASN A 66 -10.63 1.66 4.31
C ASN A 66 -11.30 0.84 5.43
N ASP A 67 -12.46 1.27 5.91
CA ASP A 67 -13.20 0.55 6.96
C ASP A 67 -13.60 -0.88 6.56
N ILE A 68 -14.08 -1.10 5.33
CA ILE A 68 -14.36 -2.46 4.83
C ILE A 68 -13.07 -3.25 4.58
N ASN A 69 -12.02 -2.62 4.04
CA ASN A 69 -10.75 -3.27 3.77
C ASN A 69 -10.04 -3.72 5.06
N ASP A 70 -10.03 -2.87 6.08
CA ASP A 70 -9.42 -3.17 7.37
C ASP A 70 -10.20 -4.26 8.10
N PHE A 71 -11.53 -4.24 8.02
CA PHE A 71 -12.37 -5.31 8.55
C PHE A 71 -12.11 -6.64 7.84
N PHE A 72 -11.97 -6.65 6.51
CA PHE A 72 -11.59 -7.84 5.75
C PHE A 72 -10.22 -8.39 6.21
N LEU A 73 -9.23 -7.51 6.40
CA LEU A 73 -7.90 -7.91 6.88
C LEU A 73 -7.91 -8.42 8.33
N GLN A 74 -8.76 -7.87 9.20
CA GLN A 74 -8.98 -8.44 10.53
C GLN A 74 -9.58 -9.83 10.44
N VAL A 75 -10.68 -10.00 9.70
CA VAL A 75 -11.34 -11.30 9.52
C VAL A 75 -10.40 -12.34 8.90
N ALA A 76 -9.56 -11.94 7.94
CA ALA A 76 -8.55 -12.82 7.34
C ALA A 76 -7.45 -13.23 8.32
N ARG A 77 -7.07 -12.36 9.27
CA ARG A 77 -6.09 -12.69 10.32
C ARG A 77 -6.67 -13.58 11.40
N ASP A 78 -7.90 -13.30 11.82
CA ASP A 78 -8.58 -14.05 12.88
C ASP A 78 -8.96 -15.46 12.41
N ASN A 79 -9.28 -15.65 11.13
CA ASN A 79 -9.66 -16.94 10.55
C ASN A 79 -8.49 -17.60 9.82
N LYS A 80 -7.65 -18.32 10.57
CA LYS A 80 -6.53 -19.11 10.01
C LYS A 80 -6.97 -20.18 9.01
N ASN A 81 -8.20 -20.65 9.10
CA ASN A 81 -8.76 -21.69 8.23
C ASN A 81 -9.31 -21.14 6.89
N GLY A 82 -9.14 -19.84 6.63
CA GLY A 82 -9.62 -19.17 5.43
C GLY A 82 -10.88 -18.34 5.67
N VAL A 83 -11.12 -17.39 4.76
CA VAL A 83 -12.30 -16.53 4.73
C VAL A 83 -13.32 -17.10 3.75
N CYS A 84 -14.62 -16.87 3.99
CA CYS A 84 -15.69 -17.30 3.10
C CYS A 84 -15.45 -16.79 1.66
N MET A 85 -15.66 -17.67 0.68
CA MET A 85 -15.51 -17.33 -0.74
C MET A 85 -16.34 -16.10 -1.13
N ASP A 86 -17.61 -16.03 -0.72
CA ASP A 86 -18.48 -14.87 -1.01
C ASP A 86 -17.91 -13.52 -0.53
N ILE A 87 -17.25 -13.51 0.63
CA ILE A 87 -16.60 -12.30 1.16
C ILE A 87 -15.38 -11.96 0.31
N VAL A 88 -14.57 -12.96 -0.02
CA VAL A 88 -13.35 -12.77 -0.82
C VAL A 88 -13.70 -12.25 -2.22
N ASP A 89 -14.70 -12.84 -2.87
CA ASP A 89 -15.14 -12.45 -4.21
C ASP A 89 -15.73 -11.04 -4.21
N THR A 90 -16.59 -10.73 -3.23
CA THR A 90 -17.13 -9.38 -3.05
C THR A 90 -15.99 -8.37 -2.82
N MET A 91 -15.03 -8.69 -1.96
CA MET A 91 -13.90 -7.80 -1.69
C MET A 91 -13.00 -7.63 -2.92
N ASN A 92 -12.71 -8.71 -3.66
CA ASN A 92 -11.91 -8.66 -4.87
C ASN A 92 -12.56 -7.77 -5.93
N TYR A 93 -13.87 -7.91 -6.11
CA TYR A 93 -14.64 -7.04 -6.98
C TYR A 93 -14.59 -5.57 -6.52
N THR A 94 -14.76 -5.28 -5.22
CA THR A 94 -14.66 -3.90 -4.71
C THR A 94 -13.29 -3.28 -4.93
N ARG A 95 -12.20 -4.06 -4.78
CA ARG A 95 -10.83 -3.58 -5.04
C ARG A 95 -10.60 -3.32 -6.50
N LEU A 96 -11.09 -4.18 -7.39
CA LEU A 96 -11.04 -3.95 -8.83
C LEU A 96 -11.82 -2.70 -9.21
N LEU A 97 -13.01 -2.50 -8.64
CA LEU A 97 -13.81 -1.30 -8.83
C LEU A 97 -13.07 -0.04 -8.36
N TRP A 98 -12.52 -0.07 -7.14
CA TRP A 98 -11.77 1.05 -6.57
C TRP A 98 -10.52 1.42 -7.40
N SER A 99 -9.73 0.42 -7.78
CA SER A 99 -8.43 0.64 -8.44
C SER A 99 -8.51 0.82 -9.96
N LYS A 100 -9.40 0.09 -10.64
CA LYS A 100 -9.44 0.05 -12.12
C LYS A 100 -10.50 0.96 -12.70
N ILE A 101 -11.64 1.12 -12.03
CA ILE A 101 -12.77 1.90 -12.56
C ILE A 101 -12.66 3.34 -12.08
N TYR A 102 -12.48 3.54 -10.79
CA TYR A 102 -12.32 4.89 -10.24
C TYR A 102 -10.87 5.39 -10.25
N GLU A 103 -9.93 4.54 -10.69
CA GLU A 103 -8.49 4.82 -10.72
C GLU A 103 -7.96 5.42 -9.40
N CYS A 104 -8.57 5.03 -8.26
CA CYS A 104 -8.16 5.48 -6.95
C CYS A 104 -6.86 4.79 -6.57
N LYS A 105 -5.76 5.27 -7.15
CA LYS A 105 -4.41 4.85 -6.83
C LYS A 105 -4.06 5.41 -5.47
N ARG A 106 -3.65 4.51 -4.56
CA ARG A 106 -2.96 4.92 -3.34
C ARG A 106 -1.60 5.46 -3.76
N HIS A 107 -1.51 6.79 -3.90
CA HIS A 107 -0.22 7.43 -4.10
C HIS A 107 0.45 7.47 -2.73
N ASP A 108 1.25 6.46 -2.41
CA ASP A 108 2.05 6.51 -1.19
C ASP A 108 3.05 7.67 -1.36
N PRO A 109 3.12 8.62 -0.41
CA PRO A 109 3.96 9.83 -0.52
C PRO A 109 5.48 9.54 -0.51
N ASP A 110 5.86 8.28 -0.35
CA ASP A 110 7.26 7.85 -0.19
C ASP A 110 8.07 7.93 -1.49
N TYR A 111 7.42 8.09 -2.65
CA TYR A 111 8.13 8.21 -3.93
C TYR A 111 9.01 9.47 -4.01
N MET A 112 8.59 10.58 -3.38
CA MET A 112 9.39 11.81 -3.34
C MET A 112 10.65 11.63 -2.49
N ALA A 113 10.54 10.89 -1.38
CA ALA A 113 11.68 10.57 -0.54
C ALA A 113 12.68 9.65 -1.28
N ILE A 114 12.18 8.65 -2.00
CA ILE A 114 13.01 7.72 -2.81
C ILE A 114 13.78 8.48 -3.90
N ILE A 115 13.11 9.38 -4.63
CA ILE A 115 13.75 10.20 -5.66
C ILE A 115 14.83 11.09 -5.05
N GLY A 116 14.54 11.71 -3.89
CA GLY A 116 15.49 12.53 -3.16
C GLY A 116 16.76 11.76 -2.79
N ILE A 117 16.62 10.60 -2.13
CA ILE A 117 17.77 9.79 -1.72
C ILE A 117 18.60 9.35 -2.93
N SER A 118 17.94 8.95 -4.02
CA SER A 118 18.60 8.53 -5.27
C SER A 118 19.45 9.63 -5.91
N PHE A 119 19.05 10.90 -5.79
CA PHE A 119 19.78 12.02 -6.38
C PHE A 119 20.81 12.66 -5.43
N PHE A 120 20.43 12.90 -4.16
CA PHE A 120 21.25 13.65 -3.22
C PHE A 120 22.47 12.86 -2.72
N ILE A 121 22.35 11.56 -2.48
CA ILE A 121 23.47 10.74 -2.00
C ILE A 121 24.63 10.69 -3.01
N PRO A 122 24.42 10.33 -4.30
CA PRO A 122 25.52 10.30 -5.26
C PRO A 122 26.06 11.69 -5.62
N THR A 123 25.23 12.73 -5.64
CA THR A 123 25.72 14.09 -5.90
C THR A 123 26.68 14.57 -4.81
N ILE A 124 26.38 14.28 -3.54
CA ILE A 124 27.30 14.57 -2.42
C ILE A 124 28.63 13.82 -2.58
N VAL A 125 28.59 12.54 -2.94
CA VAL A 125 29.81 11.73 -3.18
C VAL A 125 30.63 12.29 -4.34
N CYS A 126 29.99 12.66 -5.45
CA CYS A 126 30.65 13.26 -6.60
C CYS A 126 31.30 14.60 -6.26
N VAL A 127 30.59 15.49 -5.55
CA VAL A 127 31.14 16.78 -5.12
C VAL A 127 32.33 16.59 -4.20
N PHE A 128 32.24 15.68 -3.24
CA PHE A 128 33.36 15.37 -2.35
C PHE A 128 34.60 14.91 -3.13
N TYR A 129 34.43 13.97 -4.07
CA TYR A 129 35.52 13.46 -4.89
C TYR A 129 36.15 14.55 -5.77
N VAL A 130 35.32 15.38 -6.42
CA VAL A 130 35.79 16.49 -7.26
C VAL A 130 36.55 17.52 -6.42
N THR A 131 36.04 17.89 -5.24
CA THR A 131 36.75 18.85 -4.37
C THR A 131 38.10 18.32 -3.88
N ALA A 132 38.22 17.02 -3.62
CA ALA A 132 39.49 16.39 -3.27
C ALA A 132 40.50 16.46 -4.43
N LEU A 133 40.09 16.13 -5.65
CA LEU A 133 40.94 16.22 -6.83
C LEU A 133 41.39 17.65 -7.16
N PHE A 134 40.51 18.64 -6.98
CA PHE A 134 40.88 20.05 -7.16
C PHE A 134 41.85 20.55 -6.08
N LYS A 135 41.76 20.04 -4.85
CA LYS A 135 42.72 20.36 -3.79
C LYS A 135 44.09 19.73 -4.06
N GLU A 136 44.14 18.50 -4.55
CA GLU A 136 45.37 17.81 -4.93
C GLU A 136 46.13 18.55 -6.04
N LYS A 137 45.42 19.04 -7.07
CA LYS A 137 46.01 19.82 -8.17
C LYS A 137 46.52 21.22 -7.78
N ARG A 138 46.20 21.74 -6.58
CA ARG A 138 46.65 23.06 -6.10
C ARG A 138 47.81 23.01 -5.10
N LEU A 139 48.30 21.82 -4.72
CA LEU A 139 49.50 21.70 -3.90
C LEU A 139 50.75 21.76 -4.80
N PRO A 140 51.63 22.78 -4.66
CA PRO A 140 52.93 22.76 -5.32
C PRO A 140 53.81 21.63 -4.74
N PRO A 141 54.75 21.07 -5.52
CA PRO A 141 55.69 20.05 -5.07
C PRO A 141 56.76 20.70 -4.16
N HIS A 142 56.40 21.09 -2.94
CA HIS A 142 57.37 21.42 -1.91
C HIS A 142 56.74 21.34 -0.52
N SER A 143 56.61 20.11 -0.01
CA SER A 143 57.01 19.76 1.36
C SER A 143 56.66 18.29 1.59
N THR A 144 57.64 17.43 1.38
CA THR A 144 57.67 16.07 1.88
C THR A 144 57.67 16.10 3.41
N THR A 145 56.50 16.11 4.04
CA THR A 145 56.33 15.50 5.37
C THR A 145 54.85 15.30 5.71
N ALA A 146 54.57 14.14 6.29
CA ALA A 146 53.29 13.68 6.85
C ALA A 146 52.27 13.03 5.89
N ALA A 147 52.77 12.16 5.02
CA ALA A 147 52.02 10.97 4.58
C ALA A 147 52.01 9.90 5.69
N ILE A 148 51.46 10.16 6.88
CA ILE A 148 51.14 9.12 7.86
C ILE A 148 50.01 9.64 8.75
N VAL A 149 48.83 9.02 8.66
CA VAL A 149 47.81 8.80 9.70
C VAL A 149 46.44 8.78 9.02
N GLY A 150 45.93 7.57 8.78
CA GLY A 150 44.56 7.38 8.30
C GLY A 150 44.27 6.01 7.70
N ALA A 151 45.29 5.26 7.29
CA ALA A 151 45.13 3.85 6.95
C ALA A 151 45.32 2.98 8.21
N ARG A 152 44.35 3.01 9.15
CA ARG A 152 44.23 1.89 10.10
C ARG A 152 43.46 0.77 9.42
N ARG A 153 44.23 0.01 8.65
CA ARG A 153 43.93 -1.36 8.26
C ARG A 153 43.65 -2.16 9.52
N TRP A 154 42.45 -2.72 9.58
CA TRP A 154 42.02 -3.79 10.47
C TRP A 154 43.14 -4.82 10.65
N LEU A 155 43.78 -4.80 11.81
CA LEU A 155 44.55 -5.92 12.31
C LEU A 155 43.93 -6.29 13.64
N TRP A 156 43.26 -7.44 13.61
CA TRP A 156 42.91 -8.24 14.75
C TRP A 156 44.13 -8.38 15.67
N SER A 157 43.98 -8.03 16.94
CA SER A 157 44.66 -8.75 18.01
C SER A 157 43.84 -8.55 19.28
N ASN A 158 43.17 -9.63 19.65
CA ASN A 158 42.45 -9.79 20.90
C ASN A 158 43.47 -9.84 22.05
N PRO A 159 43.35 -9.04 23.11
CA PRO A 159 44.10 -9.28 24.33
C PRO A 159 43.30 -10.29 25.16
N ASN A 160 43.92 -11.41 25.56
CA ASN A 160 43.72 -12.24 26.76
C ASN A 160 44.02 -13.72 26.43
N GLU A 161 45.05 -14.27 27.10
CA GLU A 161 45.64 -15.63 27.02
C GLU A 161 46.66 -15.92 25.91
#